data_AF-E3FWJ9-F1
#
_entry.id   AF-E3FWJ9-F1
#
_cell.length_a   1.000
_cell.length_b   1.000
_cell.length_c   1.000
_cell.angle_alpha   90.00
_cell.angle_beta   90.00
_cell.angle_gamma   90.00
#
_symmetry.space_group_name_H-M   'P 1'
#
loop_
_entity.id
_entity.type
_entity.pdbx_description
1 polymer ?
#
loop_
_entity_poly.entity_id
_entity_poly.type
_entity_poly.pdbx_seq_one_letter_code
_entity_poly.pdbx_strand_id
1 'polypeptide(L)'
;MRVFCRSWPAAVRSLCTSFLIGLAGCEPAFMEERAGWGTHEEEIRIPNSLTTQALVFNALSTNKIANRLLGTKPLAYLFSPPGEPTIAHQLQDPAAQQFMHYLVGCALANGQTLEWKEPATGLLKTWHGQLGICPAWKTQVPTQACLQQVSSCLLARNNAFGMRVELSLRGEHPLSPSVFQLEPVTPPAEYDPATAQRLASFVPCGTPTLGVQRNCGWSGDAIGSCQPGTRVVLGAGGKDPGTCTGTALGSSSGTQMVLRVCDGITGCNHSDAAPPLAQSAGSCGTSLPSVAFTCPAKGYFNVMKAPYNSTLTGTATVKAAPSSAQYPLSEAATFRMREGAFYGTIFDPNALAAEVFVVDGRVVLPDQPVKGSVYRRMYSCYDSGWTSGAGNTTYRVCALPSDSSNCAAQVTGMCVNPSNPLYPSSMCATDDGSQVPGDGDYEGCRAMDGVSWPYPITTYLNSSCDILSEYDDPSLCSRPKTPRSP
;
A
#
# COMPACT_ATOMS: atom_id res chain seq x y z
N MET A 1 17.57 -51.31 47.53
CA MET A 1 16.75 -51.87 46.44
C MET A 1 17.22 -51.22 45.14
N ARG A 2 18.44 -51.57 44.72
CA ARG A 2 18.79 -52.50 43.62
C ARG A 2 18.41 -51.93 42.24
N VAL A 3 19.29 -51.18 41.55
CA VAL A 3 20.55 -51.58 40.82
C VAL A 3 20.20 -51.77 39.33
N PHE A 4 20.90 -51.30 38.28
CA PHE A 4 22.19 -50.61 38.07
C PHE A 4 22.25 -50.09 36.61
N CYS A 5 23.02 -49.02 36.39
CA CYS A 5 23.78 -48.76 35.15
C CYS A 5 24.87 -49.82 34.93
N ARG A 6 25.18 -50.19 33.67
CA ARG A 6 26.52 -50.59 33.11
C ARG A 6 26.29 -51.28 31.75
N SER A 7 26.82 -50.85 30.61
CA SER A 7 28.21 -50.68 30.12
C SER A 7 28.52 -51.71 29.02
N TRP A 8 28.87 -51.20 27.83
CA TRP A 8 29.86 -51.58 26.79
C TRP A 8 30.48 -53.00 26.82
N PRO A 9 30.92 -53.60 25.67
CA PRO A 9 31.75 -52.93 24.66
C PRO A 9 31.63 -53.40 23.18
N ALA A 10 32.47 -52.74 22.37
CA ALA A 10 32.82 -52.97 20.98
C ALA A 10 33.14 -54.42 20.60
N ALA A 11 32.87 -54.79 19.33
CA ALA A 11 33.91 -55.22 18.37
C ALA A 11 33.33 -55.89 17.12
N VAL A 12 33.65 -55.30 15.96
CA VAL A 12 34.32 -55.97 14.83
C VAL A 12 33.65 -57.22 14.21
N ARG A 13 33.11 -57.07 12.99
CA ARG A 13 33.62 -57.78 11.79
C ARG A 13 32.80 -57.46 10.54
N SER A 14 33.54 -56.93 9.57
CA SER A 14 33.29 -56.98 8.13
C SER A 14 33.11 -58.44 7.68
N LEU A 15 32.12 -58.74 6.81
CA LEU A 15 32.31 -59.34 5.48
C LEU A 15 30.99 -59.87 4.86
N CYS A 16 30.98 -59.79 3.53
CA CYS A 16 30.29 -60.64 2.56
C CYS A 16 28.86 -60.28 2.13
N THR A 17 28.71 -59.65 0.97
CA THR A 17 28.49 -60.25 -0.37
C THR A 17 27.19 -61.06 -0.48
N SER A 18 26.23 -60.56 -1.27
CA SER A 18 25.73 -61.18 -2.51
C SER A 18 24.23 -60.89 -2.74
N PHE A 19 23.98 -60.11 -3.79
CA PHE A 19 23.01 -60.37 -4.87
C PHE A 19 21.68 -61.07 -4.52
N LEU A 20 20.58 -60.32 -4.62
CA LEU A 20 19.30 -60.86 -5.12
C LEU A 20 18.62 -59.81 -6.00
N ILE A 21 18.32 -60.26 -7.22
CA ILE A 21 17.59 -59.59 -8.29
C ILE A 21 16.12 -59.45 -7.86
N GLY A 22 15.59 -58.23 -7.89
CA GLY A 22 14.15 -57.94 -7.76
C GLY A 22 13.69 -57.06 -8.92
N LEU A 23 12.81 -57.61 -9.75
CA LEU A 23 12.22 -56.98 -10.92
C LEU A 23 11.29 -55.81 -10.53
N ALA A 24 11.43 -54.73 -11.31
CA ALA A 24 10.45 -53.75 -11.76
C ALA A 24 9.11 -53.61 -10.99
N GLY A 25 8.89 -52.41 -10.45
CA GLY A 25 7.57 -51.90 -10.09
C GLY A 25 7.63 -50.48 -9.52
N CYS A 26 7.17 -49.51 -10.32
CA CYS A 26 6.64 -48.17 -9.99
C CYS A 26 7.26 -47.35 -8.83
N GLU A 27 7.87 -46.21 -9.18
CA GLU A 27 7.47 -44.86 -8.71
C GLU A 27 8.46 -43.80 -9.25
N PRO A 28 7.99 -42.67 -9.82
CA PRO A 28 8.88 -41.54 -10.06
C PRO A 28 9.26 -40.92 -8.72
N ALA A 29 10.56 -40.81 -8.48
CA ALA A 29 11.12 -40.10 -7.34
C ALA A 29 10.52 -38.68 -7.27
N PHE A 30 9.73 -38.43 -6.23
CA PHE A 30 9.46 -37.07 -5.78
C PHE A 30 10.80 -36.47 -5.36
N MET A 31 11.35 -35.60 -6.21
CA MET A 31 12.38 -34.66 -5.80
C MET A 31 11.72 -33.72 -4.78
N GLU A 32 12.07 -33.93 -3.52
CA GLU A 32 11.82 -32.99 -2.44
C GLU A 32 12.66 -31.73 -2.69
N GLU A 33 12.05 -30.77 -3.39
CA GLU A 33 12.61 -29.45 -3.57
C GLU A 33 12.53 -28.72 -2.22
N ARG A 34 13.69 -28.55 -1.58
CA ARG A 34 13.84 -27.67 -0.42
C ARG A 34 13.36 -26.29 -0.82
N ALA A 35 12.18 -25.90 -0.31
CA ALA A 35 11.70 -24.54 -0.32
C ALA A 35 12.77 -23.64 0.31
N GLY A 36 13.47 -22.88 -0.54
CA GLY A 36 14.31 -21.78 -0.11
C GLY A 36 13.40 -20.71 0.47
N TRP A 37 13.56 -20.44 1.76
CA TRP A 37 12.92 -19.33 2.45
C TRP A 37 13.56 -18.03 1.93
N GLY A 38 13.04 -17.53 0.81
CA GLY A 38 13.23 -16.16 0.39
C GLY A 38 12.22 -15.29 1.13
N THR A 39 12.69 -14.40 1.98
CA THR A 39 11.89 -13.32 2.56
C THR A 39 11.46 -12.38 1.44
N HIS A 40 10.31 -12.65 0.85
CA HIS A 40 9.56 -11.66 0.08
C HIS A 40 8.92 -10.71 1.10
N GLU A 41 9.60 -9.60 1.41
CA GLU A 41 8.92 -8.41 1.93
C GLU A 41 8.11 -7.84 0.76
N GLU A 42 6.80 -8.06 0.78
CA GLU A 42 5.88 -7.60 -0.25
C GLU A 42 5.19 -6.29 0.15
N GLU A 43 5.07 -5.41 -0.83
CA GLU A 43 4.58 -4.03 -0.78
C GLU A 43 3.16 -3.93 -0.19
N ILE A 44 3.04 -3.53 1.08
CA ILE A 44 1.76 -3.10 1.68
C ILE A 44 1.63 -1.59 1.45
N ARG A 45 1.72 -1.14 0.19
CA ARG A 45 1.28 0.19 -0.20
C ARG A 45 0.27 0.11 -1.32
N ILE A 46 -0.94 0.40 -0.91
CA ILE A 46 -2.14 0.00 -1.61
C ILE A 46 -2.62 1.24 -2.38
N PRO A 47 -2.68 1.22 -3.72
CA PRO A 47 -2.89 2.43 -4.52
C PRO A 47 -4.14 3.18 -4.07
N ASN A 48 -4.20 4.50 -4.12
CA ASN A 48 -5.42 5.26 -3.82
C ASN A 48 -6.15 5.77 -5.07
N SER A 49 -5.91 5.19 -6.24
CA SER A 49 -6.45 5.65 -7.53
C SER A 49 -7.93 5.29 -7.78
N LEU A 50 -8.70 4.99 -6.73
CA LEU A 50 -10.14 4.76 -6.86
C LEU A 50 -10.85 6.11 -6.98
N THR A 51 -11.31 6.46 -8.19
CA THR A 51 -12.01 7.72 -8.38
C THR A 51 -13.27 7.78 -7.54
N THR A 52 -13.60 8.97 -7.01
CA THR A 52 -14.85 9.12 -6.25
C THR A 52 -16.06 8.78 -7.09
N GLN A 53 -16.04 9.12 -8.38
CA GLN A 53 -17.10 8.74 -9.31
C GLN A 53 -17.22 7.21 -9.44
N ALA A 54 -16.10 6.49 -9.62
CA ALA A 54 -16.12 5.03 -9.72
C ALA A 54 -16.51 4.37 -8.40
N LEU A 55 -16.14 4.95 -7.26
CA LEU A 55 -16.59 4.50 -5.95
C LEU A 55 -18.10 4.70 -5.80
N VAL A 56 -18.61 5.92 -5.96
CA VAL A 56 -20.01 6.25 -5.61
C VAL A 56 -21.04 5.87 -6.68
N PHE A 57 -20.61 5.63 -7.91
CA PHE A 57 -21.49 5.24 -9.01
C PHE A 57 -20.95 4.05 -9.79
N ASN A 58 -21.00 2.88 -9.16
CA ASN A 58 -20.80 1.61 -9.84
C ASN A 58 -21.99 0.67 -9.62
N ALA A 59 -22.08 -0.30 -10.51
CA ALA A 59 -23.14 -1.29 -10.53
C ALA A 59 -23.14 -2.26 -9.33
N LEU A 60 -22.13 -2.25 -8.44
CA LEU A 60 -22.06 -3.15 -7.29
C LEU A 60 -22.48 -2.45 -5.99
N SER A 61 -21.73 -1.45 -5.57
CA SER A 61 -21.90 -0.76 -4.29
C SER A 61 -23.07 0.22 -4.28
N THR A 62 -23.51 0.74 -5.43
CA THR A 62 -24.65 1.67 -5.53
C THR A 62 -25.86 1.03 -6.21
N ASN A 63 -25.86 -0.30 -6.36
CA ASN A 63 -27.03 -1.09 -6.74
C ASN A 63 -27.57 -1.81 -5.51
N LYS A 64 -28.85 -1.63 -5.14
CA LYS A 64 -29.34 -2.17 -3.86
C LYS A 64 -29.27 -3.68 -3.75
N ILE A 65 -29.49 -4.39 -4.85
CA ILE A 65 -29.47 -5.86 -4.85
C ILE A 65 -28.02 -6.34 -4.73
N ALA A 66 -27.12 -5.83 -5.56
CA ALA A 66 -25.71 -6.22 -5.51
C ALA A 66 -25.04 -5.82 -4.19
N ASN A 67 -25.34 -4.62 -3.66
CA ASN A 67 -24.85 -4.15 -2.36
C ASN A 67 -25.31 -5.07 -1.22
N ARG A 68 -26.59 -5.47 -1.21
CA ARG A 68 -27.11 -6.45 -0.24
C ARG A 68 -26.39 -7.79 -0.35
N LEU A 69 -26.16 -8.28 -1.57
CA LEU A 69 -25.47 -9.55 -1.80
C LEU A 69 -24.03 -9.48 -1.29
N LEU A 70 -23.28 -8.41 -1.60
CA LEU A 70 -21.94 -8.18 -1.06
C LEU A 70 -21.93 -8.23 0.47
N GLY A 71 -22.85 -7.53 1.13
CA GLY A 71 -22.93 -7.47 2.59
C GLY A 71 -23.40 -8.77 3.27
N THR A 72 -23.85 -9.79 2.52
CA THR A 72 -24.49 -10.99 3.11
C THR A 72 -24.00 -12.33 2.56
N LYS A 73 -23.03 -12.32 1.63
CA LYS A 73 -22.51 -13.54 0.98
C LYS A 73 -20.98 -13.55 0.95
N PRO A 74 -20.35 -14.74 0.92
CA PRO A 74 -18.92 -14.87 0.64
C PRO A 74 -18.55 -14.34 -0.75
N LEU A 75 -17.38 -13.72 -0.90
CA LEU A 75 -16.92 -13.21 -2.19
C LEU A 75 -16.75 -14.33 -3.24
N ALA A 76 -16.20 -15.48 -2.86
CA ALA A 76 -16.03 -16.60 -3.80
C ALA A 76 -17.38 -17.12 -4.32
N TYR A 77 -18.43 -17.11 -3.48
CA TYR A 77 -19.78 -17.48 -3.91
C TYR A 77 -20.31 -16.50 -4.96
N LEU A 78 -20.07 -15.20 -4.78
CA LEU A 78 -20.58 -14.16 -5.70
C LEU A 78 -19.83 -14.11 -7.03
N PHE A 79 -18.51 -14.30 -7.02
CA PHE A 79 -17.66 -13.93 -8.15
C PHE A 79 -16.94 -15.10 -8.81
N SER A 80 -16.52 -16.10 -8.03
CA SER A 80 -15.77 -17.23 -8.58
C SER A 80 -16.71 -18.15 -9.38
N PRO A 81 -16.27 -18.67 -10.55
CA PRO A 81 -17.14 -19.45 -11.43
C PRO A 81 -17.85 -20.60 -10.70
N PRO A 82 -19.18 -20.79 -10.88
CA PRO A 82 -20.04 -20.13 -11.88
C PRO A 82 -20.48 -18.69 -11.54
N GLY A 83 -20.30 -18.24 -10.30
CA GLY A 83 -20.69 -16.91 -9.81
C GLY A 83 -22.20 -16.77 -9.57
N GLU A 84 -22.58 -15.69 -8.89
CA GLU A 84 -23.99 -15.32 -8.69
C GLU A 84 -24.53 -14.64 -9.96
N PRO A 85 -25.61 -15.15 -10.60
CA PRO A 85 -26.09 -14.65 -11.89
C PRO A 85 -26.41 -13.17 -11.92
N THR A 86 -26.93 -12.62 -10.81
CA THR A 86 -27.20 -11.18 -10.69
C THR A 86 -25.90 -10.39 -10.90
N ILE A 87 -24.82 -10.76 -10.22
CA ILE A 87 -23.51 -10.09 -10.17
C ILE A 87 -22.77 -10.12 -11.52
N ALA A 88 -22.95 -11.19 -12.30
CA ALA A 88 -22.26 -11.38 -13.57
C ALA A 88 -22.46 -10.20 -14.55
N HIS A 89 -23.64 -9.58 -14.55
CA HIS A 89 -23.93 -8.41 -15.37
C HIS A 89 -23.41 -7.10 -14.76
N GLN A 90 -23.35 -6.99 -13.43
CA GLN A 90 -22.81 -5.79 -12.78
C GLN A 90 -21.33 -5.58 -13.12
N LEU A 91 -20.56 -6.65 -13.31
CA LEU A 91 -19.14 -6.54 -13.66
C LEU A 91 -18.86 -6.17 -15.11
N GLN A 92 -19.88 -5.99 -15.94
CA GLN A 92 -19.70 -5.35 -17.25
C GLN A 92 -19.38 -3.85 -17.10
N ASP A 93 -19.73 -3.26 -15.95
CA ASP A 93 -19.37 -1.91 -15.57
C ASP A 93 -17.86 -1.80 -15.25
N PRO A 94 -17.07 -1.00 -15.99
CA PRO A 94 -15.67 -0.74 -15.66
C PRO A 94 -15.47 -0.15 -14.26
N ALA A 95 -16.40 0.69 -13.78
CA ALA A 95 -16.33 1.25 -12.43
C ALA A 95 -16.52 0.18 -11.37
N ALA A 96 -17.38 -0.82 -11.60
CA ALA A 96 -17.52 -1.98 -10.73
C ALA A 96 -16.26 -2.86 -10.71
N GLN A 97 -15.60 -3.04 -11.85
CA GLN A 97 -14.32 -3.77 -11.91
C GLN A 97 -13.22 -3.03 -11.14
N GLN A 98 -13.17 -1.70 -11.24
CA GLN A 98 -12.25 -0.88 -10.45
C GLN A 98 -12.58 -0.99 -8.96
N PHE A 99 -13.85 -0.85 -8.57
CA PHE A 99 -14.31 -1.06 -7.19
C PHE A 99 -13.85 -2.43 -6.64
N MET A 100 -14.01 -3.51 -7.41
CA MET A 100 -13.60 -4.85 -7.00
C MET A 100 -12.10 -4.99 -6.78
N HIS A 101 -11.26 -4.35 -7.60
CA HIS A 101 -9.81 -4.34 -7.37
C HIS A 101 -9.47 -3.79 -5.98
N TYR A 102 -10.14 -2.71 -5.57
CA TYR A 102 -9.92 -2.08 -4.26
C TYR A 102 -10.59 -2.85 -3.12
N LEU A 103 -11.79 -3.39 -3.33
CA LEU A 103 -12.50 -4.23 -2.36
C LEU A 103 -11.66 -5.45 -2.00
N VAL A 104 -11.18 -6.18 -3.01
CA VAL A 104 -10.36 -7.38 -2.83
C VAL A 104 -9.02 -7.02 -2.21
N GLY A 105 -8.37 -5.93 -2.64
CA GLY A 105 -7.11 -5.46 -2.06
C GLY A 105 -7.24 -5.07 -0.58
N CYS A 106 -8.34 -4.44 -0.17
CA CYS A 106 -8.59 -4.13 1.24
C CYS A 106 -8.96 -5.38 2.05
N ALA A 107 -9.87 -6.21 1.53
CA ALA A 107 -10.43 -7.33 2.29
C ALA A 107 -9.48 -8.52 2.39
N LEU A 108 -8.90 -8.96 1.27
CA LEU A 108 -8.12 -10.19 1.23
C LEU A 108 -6.64 -9.92 1.51
N ALA A 109 -5.99 -10.88 2.17
CA ALA A 109 -4.58 -10.79 2.48
C ALA A 109 -3.73 -11.01 1.22
N ASN A 110 -2.49 -10.54 1.27
CA ASN A 110 -1.53 -10.85 0.23
C ASN A 110 -1.41 -12.39 0.02
N GLY A 111 -1.23 -12.80 -1.23
CA GLY A 111 -1.27 -14.20 -1.68
C GLY A 111 -2.68 -14.76 -1.89
N GLN A 112 -3.74 -14.12 -1.36
CA GLN A 112 -5.11 -14.53 -1.67
C GLN A 112 -5.58 -13.88 -2.98
N THR A 113 -6.29 -14.65 -3.79
CA THR A 113 -6.88 -14.17 -5.04
C THR A 113 -8.39 -14.38 -5.08
N LEU A 114 -9.07 -13.60 -5.92
CA LEU A 114 -10.46 -13.79 -6.29
C LEU A 114 -10.56 -13.82 -7.81
N GLU A 115 -11.04 -14.93 -8.35
CA GLU A 115 -11.20 -15.11 -9.78
C GLU A 115 -12.61 -14.72 -10.22
N TRP A 116 -12.71 -14.19 -11.44
CA TRP A 116 -13.97 -13.89 -12.13
C TRP A 116 -13.84 -14.24 -13.61
N LYS A 117 -14.83 -14.96 -14.15
CA LYS A 117 -14.90 -15.26 -15.58
C LYS A 117 -15.74 -14.22 -16.29
N GLU A 118 -15.12 -13.43 -17.17
CA GLU A 118 -15.81 -12.41 -17.95
C GLU A 118 -16.83 -13.06 -18.90
N PRO A 119 -18.13 -12.74 -18.80
CA PRO A 119 -19.16 -13.43 -19.58
C PRO A 119 -19.02 -13.25 -21.10
N ALA A 120 -18.52 -12.09 -21.56
CA ALA A 120 -18.43 -11.75 -22.97
C ALA A 120 -17.30 -12.48 -23.70
N THR A 121 -16.14 -12.64 -23.06
CA THR A 121 -14.93 -13.22 -23.67
C THR A 121 -14.64 -14.63 -23.15
N GLY A 122 -15.20 -15.01 -22.01
CA GLY A 122 -14.85 -16.22 -21.28
C GLY A 122 -13.48 -16.15 -20.59
N LEU A 123 -12.79 -15.01 -20.64
CA LEU A 123 -11.48 -14.83 -20.02
C LEU A 123 -11.58 -14.84 -18.49
N LEU A 124 -10.67 -15.55 -17.85
CA LEU A 124 -10.52 -15.54 -16.39
C LEU A 124 -9.70 -14.32 -16.00
N LYS A 125 -10.32 -13.37 -15.28
CA LYS A 125 -9.66 -12.25 -14.62
C LYS A 125 -9.44 -12.58 -13.15
N THR A 126 -8.35 -12.06 -12.59
CA THR A 126 -7.97 -12.30 -11.20
C THR A 126 -7.75 -10.97 -10.48
N TRP A 127 -8.36 -10.82 -9.32
CA TRP A 127 -8.04 -9.77 -8.36
C TRP A 127 -7.18 -10.34 -7.24
N HIS A 128 -6.24 -9.53 -6.74
CA HIS A 128 -5.27 -9.93 -5.73
C HIS A 128 -5.55 -9.18 -4.43
N GLY A 129 -5.50 -9.90 -3.31
CA GLY A 129 -5.53 -9.33 -1.97
C GLY A 129 -4.24 -8.57 -1.66
N GLN A 130 -4.32 -7.63 -0.72
CA GLN A 130 -3.20 -6.78 -0.31
C GLN A 130 -3.20 -6.63 1.22
N LEU A 131 -4.06 -5.77 1.78
CA LEU A 131 -4.06 -5.40 3.21
C LEU A 131 -4.46 -6.55 4.13
N GLY A 132 -5.45 -7.36 3.73
CA GLY A 132 -5.95 -8.46 4.56
C GLY A 132 -6.72 -8.05 5.80
N ILE A 133 -7.54 -6.99 5.71
CA ILE A 133 -8.45 -6.59 6.81
C ILE A 133 -9.49 -7.67 7.10
N CYS A 134 -10.00 -8.36 6.09
CA CYS A 134 -11.08 -9.34 6.26
C CYS A 134 -10.93 -10.56 5.33
N PRO A 135 -9.85 -11.35 5.50
CA PRO A 135 -9.53 -12.44 4.58
C PRO A 135 -10.58 -13.56 4.59
N ALA A 136 -11.30 -13.72 5.71
CA ALA A 136 -12.37 -14.71 5.84
C ALA A 136 -13.56 -14.43 4.92
N TRP A 137 -13.79 -13.18 4.49
CA TRP A 137 -14.89 -12.83 3.58
C TRP A 137 -14.80 -13.52 2.22
N LYS A 138 -13.61 -14.02 1.84
CA LYS A 138 -13.49 -14.87 0.65
C LYS A 138 -14.46 -16.06 0.71
N THR A 139 -14.55 -16.73 1.85
CA THR A 139 -15.28 -18.01 1.99
C THR A 139 -16.41 -17.98 3.01
N GLN A 140 -16.51 -16.92 3.82
CA GLN A 140 -17.52 -16.76 4.86
C GLN A 140 -18.35 -15.49 4.64
N VAL A 141 -19.54 -15.47 5.23
CA VAL A 141 -20.37 -14.26 5.28
C VAL A 141 -19.62 -13.19 6.11
N PRO A 142 -19.53 -11.94 5.64
CA PRO A 142 -18.80 -10.90 6.36
C PRO A 142 -19.52 -10.54 7.67
N THR A 143 -18.75 -10.23 8.70
CA THR A 143 -19.28 -9.65 9.94
C THR A 143 -19.49 -8.14 9.77
N GLN A 144 -20.25 -7.52 10.68
CA GLN A 144 -20.41 -6.06 10.66
C GLN A 144 -19.06 -5.33 10.82
N ALA A 145 -18.16 -5.84 11.65
CA ALA A 145 -16.81 -5.29 11.82
C ALA A 145 -16.01 -5.34 10.50
N CYS A 146 -16.05 -6.48 9.81
CA CYS A 146 -15.45 -6.65 8.50
C CYS A 146 -15.97 -5.62 7.48
N LEU A 147 -17.31 -5.47 7.39
CA LEU A 147 -17.92 -4.51 6.48
C LEU A 147 -17.50 -3.07 6.78
N GLN A 148 -17.38 -2.71 8.05
CA GLN A 148 -16.95 -1.37 8.47
C GLN A 148 -15.48 -1.12 8.13
N GLN A 149 -14.57 -2.02 8.53
CA GLN A 149 -13.14 -1.84 8.28
C GLN A 149 -12.81 -1.82 6.79
N VAL A 150 -13.43 -2.69 5.99
CA VAL A 150 -13.25 -2.65 4.52
C VAL A 150 -13.82 -1.38 3.91
N SER A 151 -14.96 -0.87 4.41
CA SER A 151 -15.50 0.43 3.97
C SER A 151 -14.55 1.58 4.30
N SER A 152 -13.97 1.59 5.50
CA SER A 152 -12.96 2.57 5.90
C SER A 152 -11.74 2.53 4.99
N CYS A 153 -11.25 1.33 4.62
CA CYS A 153 -10.11 1.18 3.71
C CYS A 153 -10.43 1.67 2.30
N LEU A 154 -11.62 1.33 1.77
CA LEU A 154 -12.07 1.80 0.47
C LEU A 154 -12.14 3.32 0.41
N LEU A 155 -12.68 3.95 1.46
CA LEU A 155 -12.79 5.41 1.51
C LEU A 155 -11.44 6.08 1.74
N ALA A 156 -10.57 5.52 2.59
CA ALA A 156 -9.19 5.99 2.75
C ALA A 156 -8.40 5.95 1.42
N ARG A 157 -8.73 4.99 0.55
CA ARG A 157 -8.16 4.82 -0.80
C ARG A 157 -8.97 5.49 -1.92
N ASN A 158 -10.06 6.18 -1.60
CA ASN A 158 -10.73 7.06 -2.56
C ASN A 158 -9.71 8.09 -3.07
N ASN A 159 -9.86 8.68 -4.25
CA ASN A 159 -9.11 9.84 -4.73
C ASN A 159 -9.88 10.46 -5.88
N ALA A 160 -10.40 11.67 -5.68
CA ALA A 160 -11.28 12.33 -6.66
C ALA A 160 -10.71 12.32 -8.09
N PHE A 161 -9.39 12.40 -8.24
CA PHE A 161 -8.71 12.46 -9.53
C PHE A 161 -8.19 11.12 -10.06
N GLY A 162 -8.24 10.04 -9.26
CA GLY A 162 -7.67 8.76 -9.66
C GLY A 162 -6.14 8.76 -9.80
N MET A 163 -5.45 9.76 -9.26
CA MET A 163 -3.98 9.73 -9.15
C MET A 163 -3.54 8.59 -8.22
N ARG A 164 -2.30 8.14 -8.36
CA ARG A 164 -1.69 7.16 -7.45
C ARG A 164 -0.75 7.85 -6.48
N VAL A 165 -1.29 8.22 -5.33
CA VAL A 165 -0.52 8.80 -4.22
C VAL A 165 -0.26 7.73 -3.19
N GLU A 166 0.97 7.66 -2.72
CA GLU A 166 1.34 6.77 -1.62
C GLU A 166 0.73 7.27 -0.31
N LEU A 167 0.03 6.38 0.39
CA LEU A 167 -0.60 6.66 1.67
C LEU A 167 -0.06 5.71 2.72
N SER A 168 0.15 6.22 3.93
CA SER A 168 0.26 5.39 5.13
C SER A 168 -1.13 5.26 5.74
N LEU A 169 -1.67 4.04 5.75
CA LEU A 169 -2.97 3.70 6.32
C LEU A 169 -2.75 3.20 7.74
N ARG A 170 -3.39 3.84 8.72
CA ARG A 170 -3.22 3.55 10.15
C ARG A 170 -4.57 3.33 10.81
N GLY A 171 -4.62 2.45 11.80
CA GLY A 171 -5.88 1.98 12.35
C GLY A 171 -5.69 0.75 13.21
N GLU A 172 -6.80 0.26 13.76
CA GLU A 172 -6.77 -0.92 14.61
C GLU A 172 -7.54 -2.10 14.04
N HIS A 173 -6.95 -3.28 14.21
CA HIS A 173 -7.58 -4.55 13.84
C HIS A 173 -7.60 -5.52 15.04
N PRO A 174 -8.76 -5.70 15.71
CA PRO A 174 -8.84 -6.40 16.99
C PRO A 174 -8.28 -7.82 17.03
N LEU A 175 -8.29 -8.52 15.89
CA LEU A 175 -7.83 -9.90 15.78
C LEU A 175 -6.43 -10.04 15.17
N SER A 176 -5.92 -8.98 14.53
CA SER A 176 -4.70 -9.01 13.70
C SER A 176 -4.03 -7.62 13.66
N PRO A 177 -3.49 -7.11 14.78
CA PRO A 177 -2.91 -5.76 14.83
C PRO A 177 -1.80 -5.53 13.80
N SER A 178 -1.10 -6.59 13.37
CA SER A 178 -0.05 -6.52 12.35
C SER A 178 -0.50 -5.99 11.00
N VAL A 179 -1.81 -5.97 10.71
CA VAL A 179 -2.37 -5.41 9.46
C VAL A 179 -2.03 -3.91 9.30
N PHE A 180 -1.92 -3.18 10.41
CA PHE A 180 -1.60 -1.74 10.43
C PHE A 180 -0.20 -1.46 10.99
N GLN A 181 0.65 -2.49 11.12
CA GLN A 181 2.00 -2.29 11.60
C GLN A 181 2.81 -1.46 10.60
N LEU A 182 3.41 -0.38 11.10
CA LEU A 182 4.22 0.53 10.28
C LEU A 182 5.56 -0.10 9.90
N GLU A 183 5.94 0.08 8.64
CA GLU A 183 7.20 -0.48 8.12
C GLU A 183 8.42 0.21 8.76
N PRO A 184 9.42 -0.55 9.25
CA PRO A 184 10.64 0.03 9.81
C PRO A 184 11.54 0.67 8.73
N VAL A 185 11.39 0.22 7.48
CA VAL A 185 12.09 0.75 6.31
C VAL A 185 11.08 0.93 5.19
N THR A 186 11.03 2.13 4.65
CA THR A 186 10.08 2.53 3.61
C THR A 186 10.74 2.44 2.23
N PRO A 187 10.30 1.53 1.34
CA PRO A 187 10.78 1.49 -0.04
C PRO A 187 10.22 2.67 -0.87
N PRO A 188 10.87 3.02 -2.00
CA PRO A 188 10.31 3.95 -2.97
C PRO A 188 9.04 3.42 -3.63
N ALA A 189 8.14 4.34 -4.00
CA ALA A 189 6.99 4.02 -4.82
C ALA A 189 7.41 3.54 -6.21
N GLU A 190 6.80 2.46 -6.69
CA GLU A 190 7.13 1.87 -7.99
C GLU A 190 6.32 2.42 -9.17
N TYR A 191 5.34 3.26 -8.87
CA TYR A 191 4.39 3.79 -9.83
C TYR A 191 4.49 5.30 -9.92
N ASP A 192 4.36 5.81 -11.13
CA ASP A 192 4.26 7.25 -11.37
C ASP A 192 2.92 7.77 -10.82
N PRO A 193 2.93 8.80 -9.96
CA PRO A 193 1.72 9.26 -9.30
C PRO A 193 0.71 9.93 -10.22
N ALA A 194 1.17 10.55 -11.31
CA ALA A 194 0.33 11.27 -12.26
C ALA A 194 -0.35 10.31 -13.26
N THR A 195 0.38 9.29 -13.72
CA THR A 195 -0.11 8.35 -14.75
C THR A 195 -0.62 7.03 -14.18
N ALA A 196 -0.33 6.74 -12.90
CA ALA A 196 -0.54 5.44 -12.26
C ALA A 196 0.12 4.25 -12.98
N GLN A 197 1.07 4.51 -13.90
CA GLN A 197 1.81 3.47 -14.60
C GLN A 197 3.01 3.03 -13.76
N ARG A 198 3.29 1.71 -13.78
CA ARG A 198 4.49 1.19 -13.12
C ARG A 198 5.71 1.68 -13.88
N LEU A 199 6.69 2.22 -13.16
CA LEU A 199 7.91 2.74 -13.76
C LEU A 199 8.70 1.57 -14.37
N ALA A 200 9.21 1.78 -15.59
CA ALA A 200 9.96 0.76 -16.33
C ALA A 200 11.11 0.19 -15.49
N SER A 201 11.78 1.03 -14.68
CA SER A 201 12.89 0.61 -13.83
C SER A 201 12.57 -0.56 -12.89
N PHE A 202 11.34 -0.70 -12.40
CA PHE A 202 10.90 -1.81 -11.55
C PHE A 202 10.38 -3.03 -12.34
N VAL A 203 10.31 -2.94 -13.67
CA VAL A 203 9.96 -4.07 -14.53
C VAL A 203 11.21 -4.91 -14.79
N PRO A 204 11.15 -6.26 -14.71
CA PRO A 204 12.28 -7.11 -15.09
C PRO A 204 12.79 -6.83 -16.50
N CYS A 205 14.10 -6.96 -16.74
CA CYS A 205 14.64 -6.78 -18.08
C CYS A 205 14.23 -7.95 -18.99
N GLY A 206 13.69 -7.64 -20.17
CA GLY A 206 13.35 -8.65 -21.18
C GLY A 206 14.57 -9.29 -21.84
N THR A 207 15.71 -8.60 -21.84
CA THR A 207 17.00 -9.11 -22.35
C THR A 207 18.14 -8.74 -21.40
N PRO A 208 19.27 -9.48 -21.45
CA PRO A 208 20.46 -9.14 -20.67
C PRO A 208 20.92 -7.71 -20.94
N THR A 209 20.93 -6.88 -19.90
CA THR A 209 21.24 -5.45 -19.99
C THR A 209 22.26 -5.09 -18.91
N LEU A 210 23.22 -4.23 -19.27
CA LEU A 210 24.32 -3.81 -18.39
C LEU A 210 24.20 -2.33 -18.01
N GLY A 211 24.74 -1.97 -16.85
CA GLY A 211 24.99 -0.57 -16.49
C GLY A 211 23.90 0.12 -15.68
N VAL A 212 24.21 1.36 -15.26
CA VAL A 212 23.36 2.20 -14.39
C VAL A 212 22.24 2.91 -15.13
N GLN A 213 22.32 3.01 -16.45
CA GLN A 213 21.38 3.79 -17.27
C GLN A 213 20.14 3.00 -17.69
N ARG A 214 20.10 1.68 -17.45
CA ARG A 214 18.96 0.82 -17.83
C ARG A 214 17.71 1.16 -17.03
N ASN A 215 16.54 1.07 -17.65
CA ASN A 215 15.24 1.27 -17.00
C ASN A 215 14.50 -0.05 -16.82
N CYS A 216 15.18 -1.06 -16.29
CA CYS A 216 14.58 -2.35 -15.97
C CYS A 216 15.43 -3.06 -14.92
N GLY A 217 14.83 -3.99 -14.18
CA GLY A 217 15.48 -4.89 -13.22
C GLY A 217 16.16 -4.19 -12.05
N TRP A 218 15.58 -3.07 -11.61
CA TRP A 218 15.91 -2.41 -10.34
C TRP A 218 14.94 -2.84 -9.25
N SER A 219 15.40 -2.79 -8.01
CA SER A 219 14.56 -2.85 -6.82
C SER A 219 14.76 -1.59 -5.96
N GLY A 220 13.72 -1.24 -5.22
CA GLY A 220 13.80 -0.18 -4.22
C GLY A 220 14.69 -0.62 -3.05
N ASP A 221 15.46 0.31 -2.49
CA ASP A 221 16.15 0.08 -1.22
C ASP A 221 15.39 0.77 -0.08
N ALA A 222 15.46 2.11 -0.01
CA ALA A 222 14.69 2.87 0.97
C ALA A 222 14.58 4.35 0.59
N ILE A 223 13.74 5.05 1.34
CA ILE A 223 13.60 6.51 1.35
C ILE A 223 14.52 7.11 2.42
N GLY A 224 15.10 8.27 2.11
CA GLY A 224 15.89 9.10 3.00
C GLY A 224 15.38 10.52 3.11
N SER A 225 15.85 11.24 4.13
CA SER A 225 15.68 12.69 4.22
C SER A 225 17.00 13.41 4.49
N CYS A 226 17.08 14.65 4.06
CA CYS A 226 18.26 15.50 4.20
C CYS A 226 17.85 16.97 4.27
N GLN A 227 18.76 17.83 4.70
CA GLN A 227 18.54 19.28 4.67
C GLN A 227 18.67 19.78 3.22
N PRO A 228 17.66 20.47 2.65
CA PRO A 228 17.72 20.96 1.27
C PRO A 228 19.00 21.74 0.96
N GLY A 229 19.58 21.49 -0.21
CA GLY A 229 20.81 22.14 -0.69
C GLY A 229 22.12 21.61 -0.08
N THR A 230 22.07 20.72 0.91
CA THR A 230 23.28 20.11 1.49
C THR A 230 23.79 18.92 0.68
N ARG A 231 25.08 18.60 0.80
CA ARG A 231 25.68 17.44 0.11
C ARG A 231 25.38 16.15 0.87
N VAL A 232 24.80 15.19 0.15
CA VAL A 232 24.52 13.84 0.66
C VAL A 232 25.51 12.85 0.07
N VAL A 233 25.93 11.85 0.87
CA VAL A 233 26.79 10.75 0.42
C VAL A 233 26.19 9.43 0.85
N LEU A 234 26.03 8.51 -0.10
CA LEU A 234 25.52 7.16 0.11
C LEU A 234 26.49 6.15 -0.50
N GLY A 235 26.56 4.94 0.05
CA GLY A 235 27.32 3.86 -0.57
C GLY A 235 26.82 2.48 -0.19
N ALA A 236 27.22 1.50 -1.00
CA ALA A 236 27.07 0.08 -0.72
C ALA A 236 28.43 -0.63 -0.88
N GLY A 237 29.38 -0.24 -0.04
CA GLY A 237 30.77 -0.69 0.00
C GLY A 237 31.78 0.34 -0.53
N GLY A 238 31.31 1.39 -1.22
CA GLY A 238 32.17 2.47 -1.73
C GLY A 238 32.50 3.52 -0.66
N LYS A 239 33.63 4.21 -0.86
CA LYS A 239 34.01 5.41 -0.09
C LYS A 239 33.38 6.66 -0.71
N ASP A 240 33.42 7.79 0.01
CA ASP A 240 32.96 9.08 -0.53
C ASP A 240 33.61 9.35 -1.89
N PRO A 241 32.83 9.48 -2.99
CA PRO A 241 33.37 9.58 -4.34
C PRO A 241 34.05 10.92 -4.61
N GLY A 242 33.82 11.95 -3.78
CA GLY A 242 34.44 13.27 -3.92
C GLY A 242 35.85 13.34 -3.31
N THR A 243 36.15 12.52 -2.30
CA THR A 243 37.46 12.54 -1.62
C THR A 243 38.25 11.24 -1.79
N CYS A 244 37.56 10.12 -2.02
CA CYS A 244 38.13 8.78 -2.03
C CYS A 244 38.89 8.39 -0.76
N THR A 245 38.56 9.06 0.35
CA THR A 245 39.12 8.80 1.68
C THR A 245 38.02 8.35 2.65
N GLY A 246 38.41 8.01 3.88
CA GLY A 246 37.48 7.58 4.93
C GLY A 246 36.99 6.14 4.80
N THR A 247 36.02 5.80 5.66
CA THR A 247 35.43 4.48 5.76
C THR A 247 34.40 4.26 4.65
N ALA A 248 34.38 3.05 4.08
CA ALA A 248 33.34 2.64 3.15
C ALA A 248 31.95 2.69 3.80
N LEU A 249 30.95 3.16 3.05
CA LEU A 249 29.56 3.19 3.50
C LEU A 249 28.85 1.94 3.00
N GLY A 250 28.21 1.19 3.89
CA GLY A 250 27.44 0.00 3.51
C GLY A 250 28.31 -1.15 2.98
N SER A 251 27.70 -2.07 2.24
CA SER A 251 28.39 -3.24 1.68
C SER A 251 27.65 -3.80 0.46
N SER A 252 28.37 -4.47 -0.44
CA SER A 252 27.80 -5.24 -1.56
C SER A 252 28.42 -6.64 -1.62
N SER A 253 27.66 -7.64 -2.07
CA SER A 253 28.14 -9.01 -2.24
C SER A 253 27.44 -9.75 -3.39
N GLY A 254 28.03 -10.86 -3.83
CA GLY A 254 27.49 -11.75 -4.89
C GLY A 254 27.82 -11.29 -6.32
N THR A 255 27.64 -10.00 -6.62
CA THR A 255 28.02 -9.40 -7.92
C THR A 255 28.33 -7.91 -7.76
N GLN A 256 28.81 -7.28 -8.83
CA GLN A 256 28.92 -5.82 -8.88
C GLN A 256 27.52 -5.22 -8.78
N MET A 257 27.28 -4.44 -7.72
CA MET A 257 26.02 -3.75 -7.51
C MET A 257 26.12 -2.31 -8.01
N VAL A 258 24.96 -1.73 -8.33
CA VAL A 258 24.81 -0.36 -8.78
C VAL A 258 23.76 0.37 -7.94
N LEU A 259 23.92 1.68 -7.80
CA LEU A 259 23.00 2.56 -7.09
C LEU A 259 22.43 3.62 -8.03
N ARG A 260 21.18 3.98 -7.80
CA ARG A 260 20.49 5.13 -8.39
C ARG A 260 19.75 5.88 -7.29
N VAL A 261 19.87 7.20 -7.29
CA VAL A 261 19.18 8.07 -6.33
C VAL A 261 18.18 8.93 -7.09
N CYS A 262 16.95 8.97 -6.62
CA CYS A 262 15.85 9.72 -7.20
C CYS A 262 15.35 10.80 -6.23
N ASP A 263 14.76 11.87 -6.76
CA ASP A 263 14.10 12.91 -5.96
C ASP A 263 12.78 12.40 -5.39
N GLY A 264 12.46 12.80 -4.16
CA GLY A 264 11.21 12.46 -3.48
C GLY A 264 11.10 10.98 -3.09
N ILE A 265 9.86 10.52 -3.00
CA ILE A 265 9.52 9.19 -2.49
C ILE A 265 9.26 8.14 -3.60
N THR A 266 9.20 8.58 -4.85
CA THR A 266 8.92 7.72 -6.01
C THR A 266 10.22 7.39 -6.74
N GLY A 267 10.39 6.14 -7.18
CA GLY A 267 11.53 5.77 -8.02
C GLY A 267 11.55 6.57 -9.33
N CYS A 268 12.62 6.42 -10.12
CA CYS A 268 12.76 7.18 -11.36
C CYS A 268 13.45 6.37 -12.45
N ASN A 269 13.07 6.62 -13.71
CA ASN A 269 13.84 6.15 -14.84
C ASN A 269 15.03 7.07 -15.10
N HIS A 270 16.06 6.54 -15.76
CA HIS A 270 17.23 7.31 -16.15
C HIS A 270 16.92 8.42 -17.16
N SER A 271 15.96 8.16 -18.05
CA SER A 271 15.65 8.98 -19.23
C SER A 271 14.38 9.83 -19.07
N ASP A 272 13.83 9.94 -17.86
CA ASP A 272 12.65 10.77 -17.63
C ASP A 272 13.02 12.26 -17.64
N ALA A 273 12.01 13.12 -17.76
CA ALA A 273 12.18 14.58 -17.74
C ALA A 273 12.87 15.09 -16.45
N ALA A 274 12.68 14.36 -15.33
CA ALA A 274 13.43 14.53 -14.10
C ALA A 274 14.43 13.37 -13.97
N PRO A 275 15.69 13.54 -14.41
CA PRO A 275 16.68 12.47 -14.33
C PRO A 275 17.07 12.19 -12.86
N PRO A 276 17.68 11.02 -12.60
CA PRO A 276 18.17 10.67 -11.27
C PRO A 276 19.14 11.71 -10.71
N LEU A 277 19.07 11.97 -9.40
CA LEU A 277 19.97 12.89 -8.69
C LEU A 277 21.43 12.45 -8.76
N ALA A 278 21.67 11.14 -8.71
CA ALA A 278 22.97 10.53 -8.93
C ALA A 278 22.86 9.03 -9.26
N GLN A 279 23.91 8.48 -9.87
CA GLN A 279 24.05 7.06 -10.15
C GLN A 279 25.50 6.62 -9.96
N SER A 280 25.73 5.37 -9.59
CA SER A 280 27.09 4.81 -9.49
C SER A 280 27.12 3.32 -9.77
N ALA A 281 28.10 2.90 -10.58
CA ALA A 281 28.48 1.50 -10.77
C ALA A 281 29.76 1.11 -10.00
N GLY A 282 30.35 2.05 -9.27
CA GLY A 282 31.69 1.94 -8.73
C GLY A 282 32.21 3.32 -8.36
N SER A 283 33.14 3.37 -7.41
CA SER A 283 33.73 4.61 -6.92
C SER A 283 35.19 4.39 -6.57
N CYS A 284 36.01 5.43 -6.74
CA CYS A 284 37.41 5.45 -6.29
C CYS A 284 38.27 4.28 -6.81
N GLY A 285 38.10 3.94 -8.09
CA GLY A 285 38.83 2.85 -8.75
C GLY A 285 38.36 1.45 -8.37
N THR A 286 37.26 1.32 -7.62
CA THR A 286 36.65 0.04 -7.23
C THR A 286 35.30 -0.17 -7.92
N SER A 287 34.84 -1.41 -7.96
CA SER A 287 33.49 -1.79 -8.40
C SER A 287 32.42 -1.62 -7.31
N LEU A 288 32.77 -1.08 -6.14
CA LEU A 288 31.83 -0.85 -5.05
C LEU A 288 31.19 0.54 -5.21
N PRO A 289 29.86 0.63 -5.31
CA PRO A 289 29.19 1.88 -5.65
C PRO A 289 29.12 2.83 -4.45
N SER A 290 29.34 4.11 -4.73
CA SER A 290 29.02 5.23 -3.85
C SER A 290 28.68 6.45 -4.70
N VAL A 291 27.74 7.25 -4.22
CA VAL A 291 27.17 8.42 -4.88
C VAL A 291 27.24 9.62 -3.95
N ALA A 292 27.41 10.81 -4.55
CA ALA A 292 27.20 12.07 -3.87
C ALA A 292 26.31 12.97 -4.71
N PHE A 293 25.39 13.68 -4.07
CA PHE A 293 24.41 14.55 -4.72
C PHE A 293 24.02 15.70 -3.79
N THR A 294 23.35 16.70 -4.33
CA THR A 294 22.77 17.80 -3.56
C THR A 294 21.35 17.42 -3.14
N CYS A 295 21.05 17.56 -1.85
CA CYS A 295 19.73 17.29 -1.30
C CYS A 295 18.66 18.14 -2.02
N PRO A 296 17.57 17.51 -2.52
CA PRO A 296 16.53 18.23 -3.26
C PRO A 296 15.74 19.19 -2.38
N ALA A 297 15.00 20.10 -3.01
CA ALA A 297 14.23 21.15 -2.33
C ALA A 297 13.18 20.59 -1.35
N LYS A 298 12.59 19.45 -1.68
CA LYS A 298 11.61 18.75 -0.83
C LYS A 298 12.24 18.07 0.39
N GLY A 299 13.58 17.93 0.42
CA GLY A 299 14.30 17.29 1.53
C GLY A 299 14.17 15.77 1.59
N TYR A 300 13.54 15.13 0.61
CA TYR A 300 13.40 13.68 0.51
C TYR A 300 14.07 13.15 -0.76
N PHE A 301 14.65 11.97 -0.67
CA PHE A 301 15.19 11.23 -1.79
C PHE A 301 14.91 9.74 -1.58
N ASN A 302 15.08 8.94 -2.62
CA ASN A 302 15.07 7.49 -2.48
C ASN A 302 16.22 6.84 -3.24
N VAL A 303 16.53 5.61 -2.84
CA VAL A 303 17.60 4.82 -3.45
C VAL A 303 17.01 3.57 -4.06
N MET A 304 17.44 3.30 -5.29
CA MET A 304 17.21 2.07 -6.01
C MET A 304 18.54 1.34 -6.16
N LYS A 305 18.50 0.01 -6.11
CA LYS A 305 19.67 -0.85 -6.26
C LYS A 305 19.42 -1.92 -7.31
N ALA A 306 20.49 -2.37 -7.95
CA ALA A 306 20.44 -3.48 -8.88
C ALA A 306 21.84 -4.11 -9.06
N PRO A 307 21.93 -5.35 -9.54
CA PRO A 307 23.14 -5.86 -10.17
C PRO A 307 23.55 -4.99 -11.39
N TYR A 308 24.85 -4.83 -11.65
CA TYR A 308 25.33 -4.15 -12.86
C TYR A 308 24.91 -4.91 -14.12
N ASN A 309 24.99 -6.25 -14.08
CA ASN A 309 24.44 -7.13 -15.10
C ASN A 309 23.09 -7.67 -14.66
N SER A 310 22.04 -7.38 -15.42
CA SER A 310 20.65 -7.73 -15.09
C SER A 310 20.38 -9.23 -14.95
N THR A 311 21.28 -10.11 -15.40
CA THR A 311 21.12 -11.57 -15.30
C THR A 311 21.73 -12.16 -14.03
N LEU A 312 22.47 -11.37 -13.25
CA LEU A 312 23.13 -11.81 -12.03
C LEU A 312 22.27 -11.47 -10.81
N THR A 313 22.57 -12.14 -9.69
CA THR A 313 21.96 -11.83 -8.39
C THR A 313 23.04 -11.35 -7.43
N GLY A 314 22.71 -10.35 -6.63
CA GLY A 314 23.58 -9.85 -5.57
C GLY A 314 22.80 -9.05 -4.55
N THR A 315 23.47 -8.70 -3.47
CA THR A 315 22.87 -7.94 -2.38
C THR A 315 23.68 -6.67 -2.13
N ALA A 316 22.98 -5.60 -1.78
CA ALA A 316 23.57 -4.34 -1.35
C ALA A 316 22.86 -3.86 -0.08
N THR A 317 23.65 -3.50 0.91
CA THR A 317 23.24 -2.77 2.11
C THR A 317 23.72 -1.34 1.94
N VAL A 318 22.79 -0.41 1.71
CA VAL A 318 23.12 1.00 1.51
C VAL A 318 23.22 1.71 2.87
N LYS A 319 24.21 2.59 3.02
CA LYS A 319 24.30 3.50 4.18
C LYS A 319 24.61 4.92 3.73
N ALA A 320 24.08 5.89 4.49
CA ALA A 320 24.46 7.30 4.39
C ALA A 320 25.65 7.63 5.29
N ALA A 321 26.42 8.65 4.93
CA ALA A 321 27.41 9.22 5.84
C ALA A 321 26.71 9.84 7.09
N PRO A 322 27.18 9.62 8.34
CA PRO A 322 26.46 9.90 9.60
C PRO A 322 25.99 11.33 9.92
N SER A 323 26.17 12.28 9.01
CA SER A 323 25.71 13.68 9.15
C SER A 323 25.12 14.25 7.87
N SER A 324 25.03 13.44 6.81
CA SER A 324 24.66 13.88 5.48
C SER A 324 23.15 13.70 5.20
N ALA A 325 22.54 12.68 5.80
CA ALA A 325 21.13 12.34 5.64
C ALA A 325 20.67 11.38 6.74
N GLN A 326 19.37 11.34 7.01
CA GLN A 326 18.72 10.26 7.74
C GLN A 326 18.31 9.17 6.74
N TYR A 327 18.86 7.97 6.88
CA TYR A 327 18.63 6.85 5.97
C TYR A 327 18.91 5.50 6.65
N PRO A 328 18.04 4.49 6.49
CA PRO A 328 16.72 4.55 5.88
C PRO A 328 15.68 5.25 6.80
N LEU A 329 14.57 5.70 6.23
CA LEU A 329 13.39 6.15 6.98
C LEU A 329 12.39 5.02 7.16
N SER A 330 11.70 5.03 8.31
CA SER A 330 10.48 4.25 8.55
C SER A 330 9.27 4.89 7.90
N GLU A 331 8.16 4.16 7.86
CA GLU A 331 6.89 4.67 7.33
C GLU A 331 6.39 5.87 8.13
N ALA A 332 6.43 5.79 9.47
CA ALA A 332 6.11 6.90 10.35
C ALA A 332 6.97 8.15 10.07
N ALA A 333 8.26 7.94 9.78
CA ALA A 333 9.19 9.03 9.47
C ALA A 333 9.07 9.56 8.03
N THR A 334 8.41 8.83 7.13
CA THR A 334 8.17 9.24 5.74
C THR A 334 6.82 9.93 5.58
N PHE A 335 5.78 9.38 6.21
CA PHE A 335 4.41 9.88 6.15
C PHE A 335 4.05 10.54 7.47
N ARG A 336 4.33 11.84 7.57
CA ARG A 336 4.19 12.63 8.80
C ARG A 336 2.92 13.46 8.85
N MET A 337 2.26 13.64 7.71
CA MET A 337 1.16 14.59 7.57
C MET A 337 -0.17 13.87 7.79
N ARG A 338 -0.66 13.86 9.03
CA ARG A 338 -1.97 13.31 9.35
C ARG A 338 -3.06 14.08 8.59
N GLU A 339 -3.84 13.37 7.80
CA GLU A 339 -4.90 13.94 6.96
C GLU A 339 -6.23 13.97 7.71
N GLY A 340 -6.64 12.85 8.28
CA GLY A 340 -7.95 12.68 8.87
C GLY A 340 -8.31 11.21 8.95
N ALA A 341 -9.55 10.91 9.31
CA ALA A 341 -10.03 9.54 9.38
C ALA A 341 -11.29 9.33 8.55
N PHE A 342 -11.41 8.10 8.04
CA PHE A 342 -12.47 7.62 7.19
C PHE A 342 -13.15 6.42 7.84
N TYR A 343 -14.47 6.44 7.94
CA TYR A 343 -15.23 5.44 8.70
C TYR A 343 -16.67 5.32 8.22
N GLY A 344 -17.34 4.24 8.62
CA GLY A 344 -18.75 4.01 8.30
C GLY A 344 -18.99 2.65 7.64
N THR A 345 -20.05 2.58 6.84
CA THR A 345 -20.26 1.45 5.92
C THR A 345 -20.86 1.89 4.59
N ILE A 346 -20.34 1.32 3.50
CA ILE A 346 -20.97 1.39 2.17
C ILE A 346 -21.99 0.26 1.95
N PHE A 347 -22.00 -0.76 2.81
CA PHE A 347 -22.80 -1.98 2.63
C PHE A 347 -24.17 -1.89 3.31
N ASP A 348 -24.86 -0.77 3.10
CA ASP A 348 -26.24 -0.56 3.53
C ASP A 348 -27.10 -0.10 2.34
N PRO A 349 -27.86 -1.02 1.70
CA PRO A 349 -28.64 -0.70 0.51
C PRO A 349 -29.82 0.25 0.81
N ASN A 350 -30.21 0.40 2.08
CA ASN A 350 -31.29 1.31 2.48
C ASN A 350 -30.76 2.72 2.77
N ALA A 351 -29.45 2.89 2.91
CA ALA A 351 -28.79 4.16 3.18
C ALA A 351 -28.10 4.76 1.92
N LEU A 352 -28.51 4.36 0.73
CA LEU A 352 -28.06 4.95 -0.54
C LEU A 352 -28.92 6.17 -0.90
N ALA A 353 -28.28 7.28 -1.26
CA ALA A 353 -28.97 8.48 -1.72
C ALA A 353 -29.39 8.41 -3.20
N ALA A 354 -28.77 7.52 -3.98
CA ALA A 354 -29.11 7.24 -5.36
C ALA A 354 -28.84 5.77 -5.68
N GLU A 355 -29.34 5.30 -6.82
CA GLU A 355 -29.20 3.90 -7.25
C GLU A 355 -28.69 3.83 -8.69
N VAL A 356 -27.77 2.90 -8.93
CA VAL A 356 -27.25 2.53 -10.24
C VAL A 356 -27.92 1.25 -10.68
N PHE A 357 -28.45 1.25 -11.90
CA PHE A 357 -29.11 0.08 -12.49
C PHE A 357 -28.27 -0.53 -13.60
N VAL A 358 -28.50 -1.81 -13.87
CA VAL A 358 -27.99 -2.50 -15.05
C VAL A 358 -29.17 -3.03 -15.84
N VAL A 359 -29.37 -2.48 -17.05
CA VAL A 359 -30.48 -2.85 -17.95
C VAL A 359 -29.87 -3.31 -19.27
N ASP A 360 -30.12 -4.56 -19.66
CA ASP A 360 -29.57 -5.17 -20.87
C ASP A 360 -28.04 -5.05 -20.98
N GLY A 361 -27.34 -5.19 -19.85
CA GLY A 361 -25.87 -5.06 -19.76
C GLY A 361 -25.34 -3.63 -19.77
N ARG A 362 -26.22 -2.61 -19.80
CA ARG A 362 -25.83 -1.19 -19.76
C ARG A 362 -26.04 -0.61 -18.37
N VAL A 363 -25.04 0.13 -17.90
CA VAL A 363 -25.10 0.87 -16.64
C VAL A 363 -25.93 2.13 -16.83
N VAL A 364 -26.94 2.31 -15.98
CA VAL A 364 -27.77 3.51 -15.93
C VAL A 364 -27.45 4.25 -14.65
N LEU A 365 -26.86 5.44 -14.81
CA LEU A 365 -26.50 6.34 -13.71
C LEU A 365 -27.68 7.25 -13.33
N PRO A 366 -27.67 7.86 -12.13
CA PRO A 366 -28.63 8.89 -11.77
C PRO A 366 -28.57 10.10 -12.70
N ASP A 367 -29.73 10.63 -13.09
CA ASP A 367 -29.84 11.75 -14.04
C ASP A 367 -29.38 13.10 -13.47
N GLN A 368 -29.31 13.22 -12.14
CA GLN A 368 -28.93 14.45 -11.44
C GLN A 368 -27.83 14.16 -10.42
N PRO A 369 -26.89 15.10 -10.22
CA PRO A 369 -25.94 15.01 -9.12
C PRO A 369 -26.64 14.86 -7.77
N VAL A 370 -26.11 14.00 -6.93
CA VAL A 370 -26.55 13.83 -5.55
C VAL A 370 -25.90 14.92 -4.71
N LYS A 371 -26.69 15.80 -4.10
CA LYS A 371 -26.15 16.76 -3.13
C LYS A 371 -25.66 16.02 -1.88
N GLY A 372 -24.40 16.21 -1.51
CA GLY A 372 -23.76 15.54 -0.38
C GLY A 372 -23.37 14.08 -0.68
N SER A 373 -23.45 13.23 0.34
CA SER A 373 -22.96 11.84 0.27
C SER A 373 -23.96 10.87 -0.38
N VAL A 374 -23.47 10.07 -1.33
CA VAL A 374 -24.19 8.92 -1.90
C VAL A 374 -24.37 7.82 -0.85
N TYR A 375 -23.32 7.53 -0.06
CA TYR A 375 -23.39 6.62 1.07
C TYR A 375 -23.72 7.39 2.35
N ARG A 376 -24.99 7.33 2.80
CA ARG A 376 -25.43 8.11 3.96
C ARG A 376 -24.87 7.63 5.29
N ARG A 377 -24.26 6.44 5.33
CA ARG A 377 -23.58 5.88 6.51
C ARG A 377 -22.06 5.83 6.37
N MET A 378 -21.50 6.59 5.43
CA MET A 378 -20.06 6.84 5.35
C MET A 378 -19.74 8.26 5.81
N TYR A 379 -18.64 8.39 6.51
CA TYR A 379 -18.21 9.61 7.17
C TYR A 379 -16.71 9.80 7.00
N SER A 380 -16.31 11.06 7.07
CA SER A 380 -14.92 11.48 7.10
C SER A 380 -14.79 12.64 8.07
N CYS A 381 -13.63 12.73 8.70
CA CYS A 381 -13.23 13.85 9.51
C CYS A 381 -11.80 14.27 9.16
N TYR A 382 -11.38 15.43 9.62
CA TYR A 382 -10.08 16.00 9.27
C TYR A 382 -9.22 16.31 10.47
N ASP A 383 -7.91 16.20 10.27
CA ASP A 383 -6.93 16.59 11.27
C ASP A 383 -7.00 18.08 11.62
N SER A 384 -6.75 18.40 12.89
CA SER A 384 -6.77 19.78 13.38
C SER A 384 -5.70 20.71 12.79
N GLY A 385 -4.64 20.14 12.20
CA GLY A 385 -3.55 20.88 11.60
C GLY A 385 -3.84 21.45 10.21
N TRP A 386 -5.03 21.25 9.65
CA TRP A 386 -5.42 21.89 8.39
C TRP A 386 -5.95 23.31 8.61
N THR A 387 -5.53 24.27 7.78
CA THR A 387 -6.11 25.62 7.78
C THR A 387 -7.56 25.59 7.28
N SER A 388 -7.82 24.79 6.24
CA SER A 388 -9.14 24.59 5.62
C SER A 388 -9.52 23.10 5.62
N GLY A 389 -9.60 22.49 6.80
CA GLY A 389 -9.82 21.04 6.93
C GLY A 389 -11.13 20.54 6.29
N ALA A 390 -12.24 21.27 6.48
CA ALA A 390 -13.50 20.93 5.84
C ALA A 390 -13.41 21.00 4.30
N GLY A 391 -12.69 22.00 3.76
CA GLY A 391 -12.43 22.12 2.33
C GLY A 391 -11.58 20.97 1.83
N ASN A 392 -10.43 20.73 2.48
CA ASN A 392 -9.53 19.61 2.18
C ASN A 392 -10.28 18.28 2.07
N THR A 393 -11.05 17.92 3.09
CA THR A 393 -11.78 16.65 3.12
C THR A 393 -12.98 16.62 2.17
N THR A 394 -13.62 17.76 1.88
CA THR A 394 -14.67 17.80 0.84
C THR A 394 -14.07 17.49 -0.54
N TYR A 395 -12.94 18.10 -0.87
CA TYR A 395 -12.20 17.82 -2.11
C TYR A 395 -11.62 16.41 -2.14
N ARG A 396 -11.39 15.82 -0.97
CA ARG A 396 -10.97 14.43 -0.81
C ARG A 396 -12.07 13.43 -1.14
N VAL A 397 -13.31 13.69 -0.73
CA VAL A 397 -14.41 12.70 -0.74
C VAL A 397 -15.49 12.97 -1.77
N CYS A 398 -15.46 14.09 -2.50
CA CYS A 398 -16.50 14.45 -3.47
C CYS A 398 -15.99 14.41 -4.91
N ALA A 399 -16.79 13.83 -5.81
CA ALA A 399 -16.50 13.89 -7.25
C ALA A 399 -16.76 15.30 -7.83
N LEU A 400 -17.68 16.06 -7.23
CA LEU A 400 -17.99 17.45 -7.57
C LEU A 400 -17.81 18.33 -6.32
N PRO A 401 -16.57 18.62 -5.91
CA PRO A 401 -16.31 19.24 -4.60
C PRO A 401 -16.75 20.69 -4.50
N SER A 402 -16.68 21.47 -5.59
CA SER A 402 -17.18 22.86 -5.65
C SER A 402 -18.66 22.98 -5.26
N ASP A 403 -19.44 21.95 -5.63
CA ASP A 403 -20.87 21.85 -5.30
C ASP A 403 -21.14 20.91 -4.13
N SER A 404 -20.11 20.38 -3.47
CA SER A 404 -20.22 19.35 -2.41
C SER A 404 -21.20 18.24 -2.79
N SER A 405 -21.08 17.73 -4.01
CA SER A 405 -22.00 16.77 -4.60
C SER A 405 -21.27 15.50 -5.04
N ASN A 406 -22.01 14.40 -5.15
CA ASN A 406 -21.50 13.07 -5.46
C ASN A 406 -20.36 12.66 -4.51
N CYS A 407 -20.58 12.86 -3.22
CA CYS A 407 -19.58 12.53 -2.20
C CYS A 407 -19.67 11.07 -1.79
N ALA A 408 -18.53 10.45 -1.50
CA ALA A 408 -18.45 9.11 -0.94
C ALA A 408 -18.72 9.08 0.57
N ALA A 409 -18.61 10.24 1.22
CA ALA A 409 -18.81 10.35 2.66
C ALA A 409 -19.35 11.71 3.05
N GLN A 410 -19.98 11.75 4.23
CA GLN A 410 -20.30 12.99 4.90
C GLN A 410 -19.07 13.54 5.61
N VAL A 411 -18.73 14.81 5.36
CA VAL A 411 -17.68 15.51 6.13
C VAL A 411 -18.29 15.96 7.45
N THR A 412 -17.80 15.40 8.55
CA THR A 412 -18.39 15.58 9.87
C THR A 412 -17.81 16.78 10.61
N GLY A 413 -16.50 16.79 10.80
CA GLY A 413 -15.80 17.82 11.56
C GLY A 413 -14.35 17.46 11.82
N MET A 414 -13.76 18.12 12.82
CA MET A 414 -12.38 17.86 13.23
C MET A 414 -12.29 16.54 13.99
N CYS A 415 -11.28 15.75 13.63
CA CYS A 415 -10.70 14.74 14.48
C CYS A 415 -9.55 15.41 15.23
N VAL A 416 -9.71 15.52 16.56
CA VAL A 416 -8.71 16.15 17.41
C VAL A 416 -8.23 15.15 18.45
N ASN A 417 -7.12 15.49 19.10
CA ASN A 417 -6.71 14.79 20.30
C ASN A 417 -7.82 14.91 21.37
N PRO A 418 -8.39 13.78 21.84
CA PRO A 418 -9.51 13.78 22.77
C PRO A 418 -9.14 14.33 24.16
N SER A 419 -7.85 14.42 24.49
CA SER A 419 -7.35 15.03 25.73
C SER A 419 -7.45 16.56 25.69
N ASN A 420 -7.80 17.15 24.56
CA ASN A 420 -7.85 18.58 24.38
C ASN A 420 -9.23 19.16 24.69
N PRO A 421 -9.40 19.90 25.80
CA PRO A 421 -10.68 20.44 26.21
C PRO A 421 -11.19 21.58 25.30
N LEU A 422 -10.33 22.16 24.45
CA LEU A 422 -10.71 23.23 23.52
C LEU A 422 -11.59 22.74 22.36
N TYR A 423 -11.66 21.43 22.14
CA TYR A 423 -12.40 20.83 21.03
C TYR A 423 -13.43 19.81 21.56
N PRO A 424 -14.46 20.25 22.31
CA PRO A 424 -15.48 19.35 22.86
C PRO A 424 -16.27 18.58 21.79
N SER A 425 -16.18 19.03 20.54
CA SER A 425 -16.83 18.46 19.37
C SER A 425 -15.94 17.53 18.54
N SER A 426 -14.82 17.01 19.09
CA SER A 426 -13.97 16.02 18.40
C SER A 426 -14.79 14.87 17.84
N MET A 427 -14.60 14.51 16.57
CA MET A 427 -15.34 13.39 16.01
C MET A 427 -14.79 12.02 16.41
N CYS A 428 -13.61 11.91 17.02
CA CYS A 428 -13.04 10.64 17.48
C CYS A 428 -12.71 10.66 18.97
N ALA A 429 -12.71 9.45 19.56
CA ALA A 429 -12.61 9.23 21.00
C ALA A 429 -11.17 8.98 21.47
N THR A 430 -10.32 8.45 20.60
CA THR A 430 -8.89 8.17 20.86
C THR A 430 -8.03 8.85 19.81
N ASP A 431 -6.85 9.31 20.21
CA ASP A 431 -5.74 9.73 19.36
C ASP A 431 -4.53 8.91 19.78
N ASP A 432 -4.07 8.04 18.88
CA ASP A 432 -3.11 6.96 19.10
C ASP A 432 -3.66 5.86 20.02
N GLY A 433 -4.10 4.77 19.38
CA GLY A 433 -4.56 3.57 20.04
C GLY A 433 -3.54 2.83 20.90
N SER A 434 -3.98 1.73 21.51
CA SER A 434 -3.09 0.86 22.30
C SER A 434 -2.68 -0.43 21.59
N GLN A 435 -3.32 -0.77 20.47
CA GLN A 435 -3.04 -2.01 19.75
C GLN A 435 -1.83 -1.83 18.83
N VAL A 436 -1.65 -0.68 18.19
CA VAL A 436 -0.42 -0.27 17.47
C VAL A 436 0.14 1.05 18.03
N PRO A 437 0.83 1.03 19.19
CA PRO A 437 1.28 2.26 19.84
C PRO A 437 2.22 3.12 18.98
N GLY A 438 1.96 4.42 18.90
CA GLY A 438 2.79 5.40 18.21
C GLY A 438 2.50 5.53 16.72
N ASP A 439 1.44 4.90 16.21
CA ASP A 439 0.99 5.06 14.84
C ASP A 439 0.14 6.33 14.67
N GLY A 440 -0.42 6.86 15.77
CA GLY A 440 -1.20 8.09 15.79
C GLY A 440 -2.47 8.00 14.95
N ASP A 441 -3.12 6.86 14.91
CA ASP A 441 -4.44 6.75 14.33
C ASP A 441 -5.52 7.42 15.22
N TYR A 442 -6.67 7.72 14.64
CA TYR A 442 -7.88 8.09 15.36
C TYR A 442 -8.73 6.84 15.59
N GLU A 443 -9.35 6.68 16.76
CA GLU A 443 -10.27 5.57 17.04
C GLU A 443 -11.65 6.03 17.51
N GLY A 444 -12.66 5.15 17.39
CA GLY A 444 -13.97 5.37 18.01
C GLY A 444 -14.69 6.60 17.46
N CYS A 445 -14.64 6.80 16.15
CA CYS A 445 -15.17 7.98 15.51
C CYS A 445 -16.70 7.99 15.44
N ARG A 446 -17.33 9.15 15.50
CA ARG A 446 -18.79 9.29 15.54
C ARG A 446 -19.36 10.03 14.35
N ALA A 447 -20.56 9.63 13.95
CA ALA A 447 -21.39 10.37 13.03
C ALA A 447 -21.95 11.64 13.69
N MET A 448 -22.53 12.54 12.90
CA MET A 448 -23.11 13.80 13.41
C MET A 448 -24.28 13.58 14.38
N ASP A 449 -24.97 12.44 14.28
CA ASP A 449 -26.05 12.01 15.18
C ASP A 449 -25.53 11.30 16.45
N GLY A 450 -24.21 11.20 16.62
CA GLY A 450 -23.56 10.58 17.78
C GLY A 450 -23.35 9.08 17.67
N VAL A 451 -23.78 8.42 16.58
CA VAL A 451 -23.54 6.98 16.39
C VAL A 451 -22.04 6.72 16.25
N SER A 452 -21.52 5.81 17.07
CA SER A 452 -20.10 5.43 17.10
C SER A 452 -19.76 4.39 16.04
N TRP A 453 -18.59 4.56 15.44
CA TRP A 453 -17.96 3.70 14.44
C TRP A 453 -16.53 3.37 14.91
N PRO A 454 -16.32 2.16 15.46
CA PRO A 454 -15.08 1.83 16.15
C PRO A 454 -13.90 1.50 15.22
N TYR A 455 -14.12 1.43 13.90
CA TYR A 455 -13.10 1.02 12.93
C TYR A 455 -12.76 2.10 11.89
N PRO A 456 -12.40 3.32 12.29
CA PRO A 456 -11.83 4.29 11.37
C PRO A 456 -10.48 3.83 10.83
N ILE A 457 -10.12 4.35 9.65
CA ILE A 457 -8.74 4.33 9.16
C ILE A 457 -8.29 5.76 8.99
N THR A 458 -7.13 6.05 9.57
CA THR A 458 -6.45 7.34 9.48
C THR A 458 -5.43 7.30 8.35
N THR A 459 -5.41 8.33 7.53
CA THR A 459 -4.42 8.44 6.44
C THR A 459 -3.34 9.45 6.80
N TYR A 460 -2.11 9.12 6.41
CA TYR A 460 -0.96 10.00 6.50
C TYR A 460 -0.33 10.20 5.13
N LEU A 461 0.00 11.46 4.83
CA LEU A 461 0.64 11.88 3.58
C LEU A 461 2.13 12.15 3.82
N ASN A 462 2.93 12.06 2.75
CA ASN A 462 4.32 12.52 2.78
C ASN A 462 4.37 14.05 2.76
N SER A 463 3.59 14.67 1.88
CA SER A 463 3.41 16.12 1.79
C SER A 463 1.93 16.49 1.76
N SER A 464 1.62 17.70 2.22
CA SER A 464 0.24 18.12 2.47
C SER A 464 -0.62 18.23 1.21
N CYS A 465 0.00 18.48 0.06
CA CYS A 465 -0.70 18.69 -1.20
C CYS A 465 -0.70 17.46 -2.11
N ASP A 466 -0.12 16.32 -1.69
CA ASP A 466 0.13 15.18 -2.60
C ASP A 466 -1.16 14.65 -3.25
N ILE A 467 -2.30 14.68 -2.53
CA ILE A 467 -3.60 14.22 -3.06
C ILE A 467 -4.34 15.30 -3.83
N LEU A 468 -4.10 16.58 -3.52
CA LEU A 468 -4.87 17.72 -4.03
C LEU A 468 -4.07 18.55 -5.04
N SER A 469 -2.92 18.08 -5.50
CA SER A 469 -2.01 18.85 -6.35
C SER A 469 -2.59 19.25 -7.71
N GLU A 470 -3.61 18.52 -8.19
CA GLU A 470 -4.34 18.84 -9.42
C GLU A 470 -5.40 19.94 -9.22
N TYR A 471 -5.70 20.30 -7.96
CA TYR A 471 -6.49 21.50 -7.69
C TYR A 471 -5.54 22.71 -7.60
N ASP A 472 -5.78 23.72 -8.44
CA ASP A 472 -5.07 25.02 -8.42
C ASP A 472 -5.46 25.89 -7.20
N ASP A 473 -5.64 25.29 -6.02
CA ASP A 473 -5.94 26.00 -4.77
C ASP A 473 -5.01 25.51 -3.63
N PRO A 474 -3.87 26.20 -3.42
CA PRO A 474 -2.92 25.83 -2.37
C PRO A 474 -3.49 26.03 -0.95
N SER A 475 -4.61 26.75 -0.79
CA SER A 475 -5.22 26.95 0.52
C SER A 475 -5.79 25.65 1.09
N LEU A 476 -6.24 24.73 0.23
CA LEU A 476 -6.84 23.44 0.59
C LEU A 476 -5.84 22.50 1.26
N CYS A 477 -4.57 22.59 0.92
CA CYS A 477 -3.50 21.78 1.52
C CYS A 477 -2.56 22.57 2.42
N SER A 478 -2.96 23.79 2.80
CA SER A 478 -2.17 24.63 3.70
C SER A 478 -2.30 24.16 5.15
N ARG A 479 -1.18 24.19 5.86
CA ARG A 479 -1.08 23.92 7.30
C ARG A 479 -0.38 25.10 7.98
N PRO A 480 -0.79 25.53 9.17
CA PRO A 480 -0.19 26.67 9.84
C PRO A 480 1.27 26.37 10.22
N LYS A 481 2.17 27.35 10.04
CA LYS A 481 3.63 27.22 10.27
C LYS A 481 3.99 26.95 11.74
N THR A 482 3.16 27.42 12.64
CA THR A 482 3.13 27.02 14.05
C THR A 482 1.95 26.07 14.21
N PRO A 483 2.13 24.89 14.83
CA PRO A 483 0.99 24.13 15.32
C PRO A 483 0.10 25.12 16.07
N ARG A 484 -1.21 25.12 15.80
CA ARG A 484 -2.12 25.76 16.77
C ARG A 484 -1.77 25.06 18.08
N SER A 485 -1.22 25.82 19.03
CA SER A 485 -0.78 25.27 20.30
C SER A 485 -1.90 24.42 20.87
N PRO A 486 -1.56 23.25 21.45
CA PRO A 486 -2.54 22.29 21.94
C PRO A 486 -3.62 23.01 22.75
#